data_AF-A0A0T5P2F4-F1
#
_entry.id   AF-A0A0T5P2F4-F1
#
_cell.length_a   1.000
_cell.length_b   1.000
_cell.length_c   1.000
_cell.angle_alpha   90.00
_cell.angle_beta   90.00
_cell.angle_gamma   90.00
#
_symmetry.space_group_name_H-M   'P 1'
#
loop_
_entity.id
_entity.type
_entity.pdbx_description
1 polymer ?
#
loop_
_entity_poly.entity_id
_entity_poly.type
_entity_poly.pdbx_seq_one_letter_code
_entity_poly.pdbx_strand_id
1 'polypeptide(L)'
;MPPRPYLPGKTERPDEAIFEPLKEGLAPGMAPEDLAQSAAFLGGMQAFEQGYFWEAHELWEAVWMVLPPASAERHLLRGVIQLANGGLKARMGRENAARRIAGLADTALREAFLQGQDRLMGLGPEDVEKMRNRARNFAS
;
A
#
# COMPACT_ATOMS: atom_id res chain seq x y z
N MET A 1 -13.49 -8.11 -0.66
CA MET A 1 -12.22 -8.77 -0.28
C MET A 1 -12.36 -10.27 -0.41
N PRO A 2 -11.29 -11.01 -0.76
CA PRO A 2 -11.32 -12.47 -0.79
C PRO A 2 -11.58 -13.04 0.62
N PRO A 3 -12.08 -14.30 0.73
CA PRO A 3 -12.45 -14.89 2.02
C PRO A 3 -11.27 -15.09 2.97
N ARG A 4 -10.04 -15.17 2.45
CA ARG A 4 -8.79 -15.26 3.22
C ARG A 4 -7.71 -14.40 2.53
N PRO A 5 -6.75 -13.85 3.28
CA PRO A 5 -5.65 -13.10 2.69
C PRO A 5 -4.73 -14.02 1.90
N TYR A 6 -4.21 -13.51 0.79
CA TYR A 6 -3.23 -14.23 0.00
C TYR A 6 -1.86 -14.30 0.71
N LEU A 7 -1.35 -15.51 0.83
CA LEU A 7 -0.06 -15.87 1.39
C LEU A 7 0.56 -16.90 0.45
N PRO A 8 1.59 -16.54 -0.33
CA PRO A 8 2.21 -17.44 -1.29
C PRO A 8 2.63 -18.77 -0.66
N GLY A 9 2.15 -19.87 -1.25
CA GLY A 9 2.40 -21.24 -0.77
C GLY A 9 1.56 -21.68 0.44
N LYS A 10 0.66 -20.84 0.95
CA LYS A 10 -0.25 -21.18 2.07
C LYS A 10 -1.73 -21.02 1.73
N THR A 11 -2.09 -19.99 0.99
CA THR A 11 -3.47 -19.75 0.53
C THR A 11 -3.52 -19.62 -0.97
N GLU A 12 -4.68 -19.92 -1.56
CA GLU A 12 -4.91 -19.77 -3.00
C GLU A 12 -4.81 -18.30 -3.40
N ARG A 13 -4.17 -18.02 -4.54
CA ARG A 13 -4.14 -16.68 -5.10
C ARG A 13 -5.56 -16.35 -5.59
N PRO A 14 -6.19 -15.27 -5.10
CA PRO A 14 -7.50 -14.90 -5.61
C PRO A 14 -7.40 -14.51 -7.09
N ASP A 15 -8.49 -14.69 -7.82
CA ASP A 15 -8.63 -14.13 -9.17
C ASP A 15 -8.53 -12.60 -9.10
N GLU A 16 -7.71 -11.99 -9.95
CA GLU A 16 -7.55 -10.54 -10.01
C GLU A 16 -8.85 -9.82 -10.40
N ALA A 17 -9.75 -10.51 -11.11
CA ALA A 17 -11.07 -10.01 -11.49
C ALA A 17 -11.89 -9.51 -10.29
N ILE A 18 -11.63 -9.99 -9.07
CA ILE A 18 -12.34 -9.52 -7.87
C ILE A 18 -12.01 -8.07 -7.51
N PHE A 19 -10.90 -7.53 -8.01
CA PHE A 19 -10.48 -6.15 -7.75
C PHE A 19 -10.89 -5.17 -8.86
N GLU A 20 -11.28 -5.66 -10.03
CA GLU A 20 -11.64 -4.81 -11.19
C GLU A 20 -12.71 -3.77 -10.87
N PRO A 21 -13.82 -4.09 -10.15
CA PRO A 21 -14.81 -3.08 -9.78
C PRO A 21 -14.27 -1.99 -8.84
N LEU A 22 -13.20 -2.28 -8.08
CA LEU A 22 -12.57 -1.30 -7.20
C LEU A 22 -11.59 -0.40 -7.94
N LYS A 23 -11.00 -0.90 -9.03
CA LYS A 23 -10.05 -0.18 -9.89
C LYS A 23 -10.74 0.63 -10.99
N GLU A 24 -12.05 0.45 -11.16
CA GLU A 24 -12.85 1.15 -12.16
C GLU A 24 -12.79 2.68 -11.98
N GLY A 25 -12.68 3.40 -13.10
CA GLY A 25 -12.66 4.87 -13.13
C GLY A 25 -11.31 5.52 -12.81
N LEU A 26 -10.29 4.74 -12.45
CA LEU A 26 -8.93 5.26 -12.30
C LEU A 26 -8.36 5.68 -13.66
N ALA A 27 -7.94 6.93 -13.78
CA ALA A 27 -7.34 7.46 -15.00
C ALA A 27 -6.20 8.46 -14.72
N PRO A 28 -5.19 8.56 -15.60
CA PRO A 28 -4.19 9.62 -15.50
C PRO A 28 -4.82 11.02 -15.53
N GLY A 29 -4.27 11.94 -14.73
CA GLY A 29 -4.73 13.33 -14.67
C GLY A 29 -5.81 13.61 -13.62
N MET A 30 -6.30 12.60 -12.91
CA MET A 30 -7.13 12.81 -11.71
C MET A 30 -6.33 13.53 -10.61
N ALA A 31 -7.02 14.35 -9.81
CA ALA A 31 -6.41 14.99 -8.65
C ALA A 31 -6.04 13.92 -7.60
N PRO A 32 -4.90 14.05 -6.89
CA PRO A 32 -4.53 13.09 -5.86
C PRO A 32 -5.56 12.96 -4.74
N GLU A 33 -6.30 14.03 -4.43
CA GLU A 33 -7.39 14.01 -3.46
C GLU A 33 -8.54 13.12 -3.92
N ASP A 34 -8.90 13.16 -5.20
CA ASP A 34 -9.93 12.29 -5.78
C ASP A 34 -9.46 10.83 -5.80
N LEU A 35 -8.18 10.61 -6.15
CA LEU A 35 -7.56 9.29 -6.09
C LEU A 35 -7.55 8.73 -4.66
N ALA A 36 -7.37 9.57 -3.65
CA ALA A 36 -7.45 9.17 -2.24
C ALA A 36 -8.88 8.79 -1.80
N GLN A 37 -9.91 9.25 -2.52
CA GLN A 37 -11.30 8.85 -2.31
C GLN A 37 -11.74 7.68 -3.19
N SER A 38 -10.89 7.22 -4.11
CA SER A 38 -11.22 6.10 -5.00
C SER A 38 -11.47 4.81 -4.21
N ALA A 39 -12.33 3.94 -4.77
CA ALA A 39 -12.61 2.63 -4.18
C ALA A 39 -11.35 1.76 -4.03
N ALA A 40 -10.40 1.86 -4.98
CA ALA A 40 -9.11 1.19 -4.88
C ALA A 40 -8.28 1.68 -3.69
N PHE A 41 -8.14 3.00 -3.51
CA PHE A 41 -7.34 3.53 -2.39
C PHE A 41 -7.94 3.15 -1.03
N LEU A 42 -9.24 3.37 -0.85
CA LEU A 42 -9.95 3.04 0.38
C LEU A 42 -10.00 1.52 0.64
N GLY A 43 -10.18 0.73 -0.42
CA GLY A 43 -10.12 -0.73 -0.37
C GLY A 43 -8.73 -1.22 0.06
N GLY A 44 -7.66 -0.59 -0.44
CA GLY A 44 -6.29 -0.89 -0.01
C GLY A 44 -6.05 -0.57 1.46
N MET A 45 -6.54 0.58 1.96
CA MET A 45 -6.50 0.91 3.39
C MET A 45 -7.22 -0.14 4.24
N GLN A 46 -8.42 -0.53 3.84
CA GLN A 46 -9.20 -1.56 4.53
C GLN A 46 -8.47 -2.93 4.54
N ALA A 47 -7.92 -3.33 3.40
CA ALA A 47 -7.17 -4.57 3.26
C ALA A 47 -5.93 -4.59 4.15
N PHE A 48 -5.15 -3.49 4.15
CA PHE A 48 -3.95 -3.36 4.94
C PHE A 48 -4.24 -3.46 6.44
N GLU A 49 -5.27 -2.76 6.92
CA GLU A 49 -5.69 -2.79 8.32
C GLU A 49 -6.05 -4.21 8.79
N GLN A 50 -6.59 -5.04 7.89
CA GLN A 50 -6.97 -6.44 8.15
C GLN A 50 -5.82 -7.44 7.90
N GLY A 51 -4.63 -6.98 7.50
CA GLY A 51 -3.47 -7.83 7.21
C GLY A 51 -3.52 -8.53 5.84
N TYR A 52 -4.42 -8.10 4.95
CA TYR A 52 -4.52 -8.51 3.54
C TYR A 52 -3.49 -7.73 2.72
N PHE A 53 -2.21 -7.97 3.04
CA PHE A 53 -1.11 -7.15 2.55
C PHE A 53 -0.88 -7.25 1.04
N TRP A 54 -1.13 -8.42 0.45
CA TRP A 54 -1.02 -8.56 -1.00
C TRP A 54 -2.17 -7.84 -1.70
N GLU A 55 -3.40 -7.95 -1.19
CA GLU A 55 -4.57 -7.27 -1.75
C GLU A 55 -4.44 -5.74 -1.64
N ALA A 56 -3.92 -5.26 -0.51
CA ALA A 56 -3.60 -3.85 -0.34
C ALA A 56 -2.57 -3.36 -1.37
N HIS A 57 -1.54 -4.17 -1.64
CA HIS A 57 -0.55 -3.89 -2.69
C HIS A 57 -1.23 -3.76 -4.06
N GLU A 58 -2.03 -4.74 -4.48
CA GLU A 58 -2.68 -4.76 -5.80
C GLU A 58 -3.61 -3.55 -6.02
N LEU A 59 -4.36 -3.17 -4.98
CA LEU A 59 -5.28 -2.03 -5.06
C LEU A 59 -4.53 -0.69 -5.12
N TRP A 60 -3.50 -0.53 -4.30
CA TRP A 60 -2.70 0.68 -4.31
C TRP A 60 -1.78 0.80 -5.54
N GLU A 61 -1.32 -0.30 -6.13
CA GLU A 61 -0.54 -0.28 -7.35
C GLU A 61 -1.35 0.33 -8.50
N ALA A 62 -2.64 0.01 -8.62
CA ALA A 62 -3.52 0.61 -9.61
C ALA A 62 -3.61 2.15 -9.47
N VAL A 63 -3.72 2.65 -8.22
CA VAL A 63 -3.72 4.09 -7.93
C VAL A 63 -2.34 4.72 -8.22
N TRP A 64 -1.27 4.02 -7.85
CA TRP A 64 0.11 4.47 -8.09
C TRP A 64 0.44 4.63 -9.58
N MET A 65 -0.11 3.75 -10.42
CA MET A 65 0.12 3.76 -11.87
C MET A 65 -0.43 5.01 -12.56
N VAL A 66 -1.52 5.60 -12.05
CA VAL A 66 -2.16 6.78 -12.63
C VAL A 66 -1.67 8.11 -12.05
N LEU A 67 -0.90 8.08 -10.95
CA LEU A 67 -0.30 9.27 -10.36
C LEU A 67 0.82 9.85 -11.25
N PRO A 68 0.97 11.19 -11.30
CA PRO A 68 2.03 11.82 -12.07
C PRO A 68 3.43 11.28 -11.71
N PRO A 69 4.30 11.02 -12.69
CA PRO A 69 5.68 10.66 -12.41
C PRO A 69 6.36 11.70 -11.50
N ALA A 70 7.17 11.23 -10.55
CA ALA A 70 7.92 12.07 -9.60
C ALA A 70 7.07 12.98 -8.68
N SER A 71 5.76 12.74 -8.53
CA SER A 71 4.95 13.45 -7.53
C SER A 71 5.17 12.92 -6.12
N ALA A 72 4.97 13.78 -5.11
CA ALA A 72 5.09 13.41 -3.70
C ALA A 72 4.16 12.24 -3.32
N GLU A 73 2.95 12.22 -3.88
CA GLU A 73 1.94 11.18 -3.69
C GLU A 73 2.37 9.86 -4.33
N ARG A 74 3.06 9.92 -5.48
CA ARG A 74 3.63 8.71 -6.09
C ARG A 74 4.74 8.11 -5.23
N HIS A 75 5.55 8.94 -4.57
CA HIS A 75 6.51 8.50 -3.55
C HIS A 75 5.82 7.94 -2.30
N LEU A 76 4.74 8.57 -1.83
CA LEU A 76 3.93 8.10 -0.71
C LEU A 76 3.39 6.69 -0.98
N LEU A 77 2.70 6.50 -2.12
CA LEU A 77 2.12 5.22 -2.51
C LEU A 77 3.20 4.15 -2.69
N ARG A 78 4.35 4.50 -3.29
CA ARG A 78 5.50 3.58 -3.36
C ARG A 78 5.93 3.12 -1.96
N GLY A 79 5.98 4.04 -0.99
CA GLY A 79 6.30 3.74 0.40
C GLY A 79 5.28 2.80 1.06
N VAL A 80 4.00 3.13 0.94
CA VAL A 80 2.88 2.37 1.54
C VAL A 80 2.74 0.97 0.91
N ILE A 81 2.90 0.85 -0.41
CA ILE A 81 2.95 -0.45 -1.12
C ILE A 81 4.12 -1.30 -0.60
N GLN A 82 5.28 -0.69 -0.34
CA GLN A 82 6.42 -1.40 0.22
C GLN A 82 6.18 -1.81 1.68
N LEU A 83 5.48 -1.00 2.49
CA LEU A 83 5.06 -1.43 3.83
C LEU A 83 4.16 -2.68 3.75
N ALA A 84 3.21 -2.72 2.80
CA ALA A 84 2.37 -3.89 2.57
C ALA A 84 3.21 -5.12 2.19
N ASN A 85 4.10 -4.99 1.20
CA ASN A 85 5.02 -6.06 0.81
C ASN A 85 5.90 -6.53 1.98
N GLY A 86 6.40 -5.61 2.81
CA GLY A 86 7.16 -5.91 4.02
C GLY A 86 6.36 -6.74 5.02
N GLY A 87 5.11 -6.33 5.29
CA GLY A 87 4.18 -7.08 6.15
C GLY A 87 3.88 -8.47 5.59
N LEU A 88 3.69 -8.61 4.28
CA LEU A 88 3.53 -9.91 3.62
C LEU A 88 4.76 -10.80 3.84
N LYS A 89 5.99 -10.28 3.63
CA LYS A 89 7.21 -11.06 3.86
C LYS A 89 7.38 -11.45 5.33
N ALA A 90 6.98 -10.59 6.26
CA ALA A 90 6.99 -10.92 7.68
C ALA A 90 6.05 -12.10 7.99
N ARG A 91 4.80 -12.08 7.49
CA ARG A 91 3.83 -13.19 7.61
C ARG A 91 4.30 -14.50 6.96
N MET A 92 5.19 -14.40 5.98
CA MET A 92 5.83 -15.55 5.34
C MET A 92 7.05 -16.08 6.11
N GLY A 93 7.41 -15.52 7.27
CA GLY A 93 8.61 -15.88 8.03
C GLY A 93 9.91 -15.40 7.38
N ARG A 94 9.86 -14.43 6.46
CA ARG A 94 11.00 -13.93 5.69
C ARG A 94 11.51 -12.59 6.26
N GLU A 95 11.98 -12.61 7.50
CA GLU A 95 12.35 -11.39 8.25
C GLU A 95 13.44 -10.55 7.57
N ASN A 96 14.48 -11.18 7.02
CA ASN A 96 15.54 -10.47 6.30
C ASN A 96 14.99 -9.68 5.11
N ALA A 97 14.07 -10.27 4.36
CA ALA A 97 13.41 -9.61 3.24
C ALA A 97 12.50 -8.47 3.75
N ALA A 98 11.73 -8.71 4.81
CA ALA A 98 10.89 -7.69 5.43
C ALA A 98 11.71 -6.46 5.89
N ARG A 99 12.87 -6.67 6.54
CA ARG A 99 13.77 -5.57 6.95
C ARG A 99 14.31 -4.79 5.76
N ARG A 100 14.75 -5.47 4.70
CA ARG A 100 15.22 -4.80 3.48
C ARG A 100 14.11 -3.95 2.85
N ILE A 101 12.91 -4.49 2.74
CA ILE A 101 11.76 -3.78 2.16
C ILE A 101 11.36 -2.59 3.03
N ALA A 102 11.41 -2.70 4.36
CA ALA A 102 11.15 -1.59 5.26
C ALA A 102 12.09 -0.40 4.99
N GLY A 103 13.37 -0.66 4.70
CA GLY A 103 14.31 0.39 4.30
C GLY A 103 13.94 1.05 2.95
N LEU A 104 13.39 0.30 1.99
CA LEU A 104 12.89 0.86 0.73
C LEU A 104 11.65 1.73 0.95
N ALA A 105 10.76 1.31 1.85
CA ALA A 105 9.61 2.11 2.27
C ALA A 105 10.08 3.42 2.90
N ASP A 106 11.08 3.38 3.79
CA ASP A 106 11.64 4.58 4.45
C ASP A 106 12.17 5.60 3.47
N THR A 107 12.95 5.17 2.48
CA THR A 107 13.48 6.06 1.45
C THR A 107 12.34 6.72 0.68
N ALA A 108 11.33 5.95 0.26
CA ALA A 108 10.20 6.49 -0.49
C ALA A 108 9.33 7.46 0.34
N LEU A 109 9.07 7.13 1.61
CA LEU A 109 8.28 7.99 2.50
C LEU A 109 9.02 9.28 2.85
N ARG A 110 10.35 9.23 3.03
CA ARG A 110 11.15 10.45 3.19
C ARG A 110 11.03 11.32 1.95
N GLU A 111 11.19 10.76 0.75
CA GLU A 111 11.02 11.47 -0.52
C GLU A 111 9.65 12.14 -0.64
N ALA A 112 8.58 11.44 -0.23
CA ALA A 112 7.22 11.97 -0.27
C ALA A 112 7.06 13.26 0.54
N PHE A 113 7.64 13.31 1.74
CA PHE A 113 7.48 14.44 2.67
C PHE A 113 8.66 15.45 2.63
N LEU A 114 9.53 15.40 1.62
CA LEU A 114 10.72 16.27 1.53
C LEU A 114 10.39 17.77 1.53
N GLN A 115 9.25 18.16 0.95
CA GLN A 115 8.86 19.57 0.83
C GLN A 115 8.05 20.06 2.05
N GLY A 116 7.99 19.28 3.12
CA GLY A 116 7.37 19.68 4.39
C GLY A 116 5.85 19.65 4.38
N GLN A 117 5.21 18.89 3.50
CA GLN A 117 3.76 18.70 3.54
C GLN A 117 3.35 17.93 4.81
N ASP A 118 2.31 18.41 5.49
CA ASP A 118 1.78 17.74 6.69
C ASP A 118 1.02 16.45 6.34
N ARG A 119 0.34 16.43 5.18
CA ARG A 119 -0.44 15.30 4.69
C ARG A 119 -0.37 15.20 3.17
N LEU A 120 -0.43 13.97 2.68
CA LEU A 120 -0.53 13.63 1.26
C LEU A 120 -1.57 12.52 1.11
N MET A 121 -2.54 12.68 0.20
CA MET A 121 -3.63 11.71 0.00
C MET A 121 -4.33 11.30 1.32
N GLY A 122 -4.47 12.26 2.24
CA GLY A 122 -5.08 12.02 3.55
C GLY A 122 -4.19 11.28 4.55
N LEU A 123 -2.92 11.01 4.27
CA LEU A 123 -1.97 10.37 5.20
C LEU A 123 -0.88 11.36 5.65
N GLY A 124 -0.68 11.48 6.96
CA GLY A 124 0.46 12.20 7.54
C GLY A 124 1.57 11.25 8.04
N PRO A 125 2.73 11.79 8.48
CA PRO A 125 3.83 10.99 9.02
C PRO A 125 3.42 10.05 10.17
N GLU A 126 2.52 10.48 11.06
CA GLU A 126 2.02 9.65 12.16
C GLU A 126 1.18 8.47 11.66
N ASP A 127 0.37 8.67 10.63
CA ASP A 127 -0.46 7.61 10.05
C ASP A 127 0.43 6.54 9.40
N VAL A 128 1.45 6.99 8.66
CA VAL A 128 2.46 6.11 8.07
C VAL A 128 3.22 5.30 9.13
N GLU A 129 3.56 5.91 10.27
CA GLU A 129 4.23 5.20 11.36
C GLU A 129 3.31 4.15 12.01
N LYS A 130 2.01 4.45 12.17
CA LYS A 130 1.02 3.43 12.60
C LYS A 130 0.96 2.27 11.62
N MET A 131 0.92 2.55 10.32
CA MET A 131 0.92 1.52 9.27
C MET A 131 2.18 0.64 9.33
N ARG A 132 3.35 1.25 9.52
CA ARG A 132 4.62 0.52 9.69
C ARG A 132 4.55 -0.44 10.89
N ASN A 133 4.09 0.04 12.03
CA ASN A 133 3.99 -0.78 13.23
C ASN A 133 2.97 -1.90 13.05
N ARG A 134 1.86 -1.64 12.36
CA ARG A 134 0.88 -2.66 11.96
C ARG A 134 1.53 -3.75 11.09
N ALA A 135 2.27 -3.37 10.04
CA ALA A 135 2.96 -4.32 9.17
C ALA A 135 3.95 -5.23 9.92
N ARG A 136 4.60 -4.69 10.97
CA ARG A 136 5.50 -5.46 11.85
C ARG A 136 4.76 -6.41 12.79
N ASN A 137 3.62 -5.99 13.35
CA ASN A 137 2.90 -6.78 14.35
C ASN A 137 2.30 -8.09 13.82
N PHE A 138 2.02 -8.17 12.52
CA PHE A 138 1.57 -9.41 11.87
C PHE A 138 2.69 -10.44 11.67
N ALA A 139 3.91 -10.19 12.14
CA ALA A 139 5.02 -11.14 12.11
C ALA A 139 4.96 -12.25 13.18
N SER A 140 3.89 -12.29 13.99
CA SER A 140 3.73 -13.23 15.11
C SER A 140 2.89 -14.46 14.77
#